data_AF-A0A538LA47-F1
#
_entry.id   AF-A0A538LA47-F1
#
_cell.length_a   1.000
_cell.length_b   1.000
_cell.length_c   1.000
_cell.angle_alpha   90.00
_cell.angle_beta   90.00
_cell.angle_gamma   90.00
#
_symmetry.space_group_name_H-M   'P 1'
#
loop_
_entity.id
_entity.type
_entity.pdbx_description
1 polymer ?
#
loop_
_entity_poly.entity_id
_entity_poly.type
_entity_poly.pdbx_seq_one_letter_code
_entity_poly.pdbx_strand_id
1 'polypeptide(L)'
;AKPASGRLVLDEGARDAILTGGRSLLAVGVAECEGAFEEGDAVELVALDGTPIGKGIAGAAAAELRGRPRGVEAVHRDRLVLY
;
A
#
# COMPACT_ATOMS: atom_id res chain seq x y z
N ALA A 1 -1.95 -17.31 8.63
CA ALA A 1 -1.77 -15.95 8.08
C ALA A 1 -3.06 -15.58 7.36
N LYS A 2 -3.62 -14.37 7.58
CA LYS A 2 -4.76 -13.89 6.78
C LYS A 2 -4.25 -13.71 5.33
N PRO A 3 -4.88 -14.31 4.30
CA PRO A 3 -4.49 -14.06 2.92
C PRO A 3 -4.64 -12.57 2.60
N ALA A 4 -3.78 -12.03 1.72
CA ALA A 4 -3.92 -10.65 1.29
C ALA A 4 -5.19 -10.53 0.42
N SER A 5 -6.06 -9.58 0.73
CA SER A 5 -7.30 -9.30 0.00
C SER A 5 -7.06 -8.50 -1.29
N GLY A 6 -5.85 -7.98 -1.49
CA GLY A 6 -5.44 -7.30 -2.73
C GLY A 6 -3.99 -6.80 -2.70
N ARG A 7 -3.63 -6.02 -3.72
CA ARG A 7 -2.29 -5.42 -3.87
C ARG A 7 -2.35 -3.92 -4.10
N LEU A 8 -1.34 -3.24 -3.56
CA LEU A 8 -1.03 -1.84 -3.82
C LEU A 8 0.27 -1.78 -4.63
N VAL A 9 0.19 -1.30 -5.86
CA VAL A 9 1.37 -1.02 -6.69
C VAL A 9 1.87 0.37 -6.34
N LEU A 10 3.13 0.49 -5.97
CA LEU A 10 3.72 1.75 -5.50
C LEU A 10 4.53 2.42 -6.60
N ASP A 11 4.46 3.74 -6.68
CA ASP A 11 5.44 4.50 -7.46
C ASP A 11 6.83 4.47 -6.81
N GLU A 12 7.85 4.93 -7.56
CA GLU A 12 9.24 4.90 -7.10
C GLU A 12 9.46 5.72 -5.82
N GLY A 13 8.81 6.89 -5.71
CA GLY A 13 8.96 7.75 -4.55
C GLY A 13 8.37 7.12 -3.28
N ALA A 14 7.22 6.48 -3.39
CA ALA A 14 6.58 5.74 -2.31
C ALA A 14 7.38 4.50 -1.91
N ARG A 15 7.88 3.73 -2.89
CA ARG A 15 8.78 2.60 -2.65
C ARG A 15 10.00 3.05 -1.84
N ASP A 16 10.69 4.07 -2.32
CA ASP A 16 11.93 4.54 -1.70
C ASP A 16 11.66 5.12 -0.29
N ALA A 17 10.55 5.86 -0.11
CA ALA A 17 10.15 6.41 1.19
C ALA A 17 9.86 5.32 2.24
N ILE A 18 9.25 4.22 1.82
CA ILE A 18 8.96 3.07 2.70
C ILE A 18 10.25 2.33 3.04
N LEU A 19 11.08 2.00 2.04
CA LEU A 19 12.30 1.22 2.24
C LEU A 19 13.37 1.96 3.06
N THR A 20 13.49 3.28 2.88
CA THR A 20 14.57 4.06 3.51
C THR A 20 14.14 4.78 4.78
N GLY A 21 12.87 5.22 4.83
CA GLY A 21 12.39 6.13 5.87
C GLY A 21 11.45 5.49 6.89
N GLY A 22 11.00 4.25 6.66
CA GLY A 22 9.98 3.60 7.46
C GLY A 22 8.73 4.47 7.62
N ARG A 23 8.37 5.26 6.59
CA ARG A 23 7.22 6.17 6.59
C ARG A 23 5.95 5.41 6.23
N SER A 24 4.79 5.99 6.55
CA SER A 24 3.51 5.47 6.06
C SER A 24 3.41 5.62 4.54
N LEU A 25 2.64 4.73 3.92
CA LEU A 25 2.26 4.84 2.52
C LEU A 25 1.05 5.77 2.40
N LEU A 26 1.20 6.86 1.64
CA LEU A 26 0.09 7.74 1.30
C LEU A 26 -0.57 7.30 -0.02
N ALA A 27 -1.87 7.54 -0.16
CA ALA A 27 -2.65 7.16 -1.34
C ALA A 27 -2.11 7.78 -2.64
N VAL A 28 -1.52 8.98 -2.58
CA VAL A 28 -0.86 9.61 -3.74
C VAL A 28 0.30 8.78 -4.30
N GLY A 29 0.95 7.98 -3.46
CA GLY A 29 2.06 7.08 -3.83
C GLY A 29 1.62 5.73 -4.36
N VAL A 30 0.31 5.44 -4.35
CA VAL A 30 -0.26 4.22 -4.92
C VAL A 30 -0.51 4.46 -6.40
N ALA A 31 0.26 3.79 -7.26
CA ALA A 31 0.11 3.85 -8.70
C ALA A 31 -1.11 3.06 -9.19
N GLU A 32 -1.37 1.90 -8.58
CA GLU A 32 -2.49 1.01 -8.95
C GLU A 32 -2.99 0.19 -7.75
N CYS A 33 -4.27 -0.20 -7.77
CA CYS A 33 -4.90 -1.07 -6.79
C CYS A 33 -5.49 -2.31 -7.48
N GLU A 34 -4.92 -3.48 -7.19
CA GLU A 34 -5.42 -4.76 -7.69
C GLU A 34 -6.32 -5.44 -6.67
N GLY A 35 -7.46 -5.97 -7.14
CA GLY A 35 -8.46 -6.63 -6.31
C GLY A 35 -9.45 -5.68 -5.65
N ALA A 36 -10.16 -6.19 -4.65
CA ALA A 36 -11.13 -5.44 -3.86
C ALA A 36 -10.88 -5.74 -2.38
N PHE A 37 -10.60 -4.70 -1.62
CA PHE A 37 -10.31 -4.76 -0.19
C PHE A 37 -10.90 -3.53 0.51
N GLU A 38 -11.19 -3.69 1.78
CA GLU A 38 -11.72 -2.64 2.65
C GLU A 38 -10.65 -2.15 3.62
N GLU A 39 -10.93 -1.07 4.35
CA GLU A 39 -10.10 -0.67 5.49
C GLU A 39 -9.96 -1.82 6.50
N GLY A 40 -8.74 -2.04 7.00
CA GLY A 40 -8.43 -3.12 7.94
C GLY A 40 -8.07 -4.46 7.27
N ASP A 41 -8.19 -4.58 5.95
CA ASP A 41 -7.74 -5.77 5.25
C ASP A 41 -6.23 -5.80 5.02
N ALA A 42 -5.69 -7.03 4.93
CA ALA A 42 -4.30 -7.24 4.60
C ALA A 42 -4.10 -7.02 3.08
N VAL A 43 -3.09 -6.24 2.72
CA VAL A 43 -2.70 -5.99 1.33
C VAL A 43 -1.22 -6.25 1.14
N GLU A 44 -0.84 -6.67 -0.05
CA GLU A 44 0.56 -6.80 -0.45
C GLU A 44 1.02 -5.53 -1.18
N LEU A 45 2.21 -5.05 -0.85
CA LEU A 45 2.83 -3.89 -1.47
C LEU A 45 3.82 -4.38 -2.52
N VAL A 46 3.69 -3.90 -3.74
CA VAL A 46 4.55 -4.28 -4.88
C VAL A 46 5.09 -3.04 -5.58
N ALA A 47 6.31 -3.11 -6.11
CA ALA A 47 6.86 -2.07 -6.97
C ALA A 47 6.24 -2.14 -8.37
N LEU A 48 6.45 -1.09 -9.18
CA LEU A 48 6.00 -1.05 -10.59
C LEU A 48 6.53 -2.21 -11.45
N ASP A 49 7.70 -2.76 -11.12
CA ASP A 49 8.28 -3.92 -11.81
C ASP A 49 7.73 -5.28 -11.31
N GLY A 50 6.75 -5.26 -10.39
CA GLY A 50 6.15 -6.43 -9.77
C GLY A 50 6.94 -6.98 -8.59
N THR A 51 8.09 -6.39 -8.22
CA THR A 51 8.88 -6.83 -7.05
C THR A 51 8.06 -6.69 -5.77
N PRO A 52 7.86 -7.77 -4.99
CA PRO A 52 7.19 -7.69 -3.71
C PRO A 52 8.05 -6.89 -2.71
N ILE A 53 7.45 -5.90 -2.06
CA ILE A 53 8.12 -5.03 -1.07
C ILE A 53 7.79 -5.47 0.35
N GLY A 54 6.53 -5.82 0.59
CA GLY A 54 6.06 -6.20 1.92
C GLY A 54 4.56 -6.38 1.98
N LYS A 55 4.02 -6.42 3.20
CA LYS A 55 2.58 -6.47 3.47
C LYS A 55 2.18 -5.40 4.45
N GLY A 56 0.94 -4.98 4.39
CA GLY A 56 0.39 -4.06 5.37
C GLY A 56 -1.11 -4.21 5.56
N ILE A 57 -1.64 -3.41 6.48
CA ILE A 57 -3.08 -3.28 6.69
C ILE A 57 -3.56 -2.02 5.99
N ALA A 58 -4.53 -2.16 5.10
CA ALA A 58 -5.14 -1.06 4.37
C ALA A 58 -5.77 -0.05 5.35
N GLY A 59 -5.43 1.22 5.18
CA GLY A 59 -6.01 2.36 5.90
C GLY A 59 -7.26 2.93 5.22
N ALA A 60 -7.56 2.50 4.00
CA ALA A 60 -8.77 2.85 3.25
C ALA A 60 -9.11 1.76 2.23
N ALA A 61 -10.35 1.76 1.73
CA ALA A 61 -10.81 0.80 0.74
C ALA A 61 -10.18 1.01 -0.64
N ALA A 62 -10.09 -0.06 -1.43
CA ALA A 62 -9.54 -0.02 -2.79
C ALA A 62 -10.22 1.02 -3.69
N ALA A 63 -11.54 1.18 -3.53
CA ALA A 63 -12.33 2.14 -4.31
C ALA A 63 -11.89 3.59 -4.06
N GLU A 64 -11.54 3.93 -2.82
CA GLU A 64 -11.07 5.26 -2.45
C GLU A 64 -9.63 5.49 -2.92
N LEU A 65 -8.76 4.50 -2.68
CA LEU A 65 -7.33 4.60 -3.04
C LEU A 65 -7.09 4.74 -4.54
N ARG A 66 -7.97 4.19 -5.39
CA ARG A 66 -7.93 4.39 -6.85
C ARG A 66 -8.01 5.85 -7.28
N GLY A 67 -8.68 6.70 -6.49
CA GLY A 67 -8.75 8.15 -6.74
C GLY A 67 -7.46 8.90 -6.38
N ARG A 68 -6.49 8.22 -5.76
CA ARG A 68 -5.22 8.77 -5.26
C ARG A 68 -5.39 10.08 -4.46
N PRO A 69 -6.35 10.15 -3.51
CA PRO A 69 -6.62 11.38 -2.77
C PRO A 69 -5.40 11.83 -1.96
N ARG A 70 -5.23 13.16 -1.85
CA ARG A 70 -4.19 13.74 -0.99
C ARG A 70 -4.58 13.60 0.48
N GLY A 71 -3.60 13.37 1.34
CA GLY A 71 -3.79 13.31 2.80
C GLY A 71 -4.41 12.01 3.31
N VAL A 72 -4.81 11.09 2.43
CA VAL A 72 -5.26 9.76 2.81
C VAL A 72 -4.05 8.84 2.96
N GLU A 73 -3.99 8.17 4.09
CA GLU A 73 -2.97 7.15 4.36
C GLU A 73 -3.48 5.78 3.89
N ALA A 74 -2.78 5.18 2.94
CA ALA A 74 -3.14 3.87 2.40
C ALA A 74 -2.67 2.73 3.31
N VAL A 75 -1.50 2.87 3.95
CA VAL A 75 -0.99 1.93 4.96
C VAL A 75 -0.17 2.70 5.99
N HIS A 76 -0.54 2.59 7.27
CA HIS A 76 0.24 3.15 8.37
C HIS A 76 1.57 2.41 8.55
N ARG A 77 2.66 3.13 8.82
CA ARG A 77 4.00 2.56 9.02
C ARG A 77 4.07 1.42 10.04
N ASP A 78 3.34 1.53 11.15
CA ASP A 78 3.37 0.53 12.23
C ASP A 78 2.55 -0.73 11.88
N ARG A 79 1.77 -0.67 10.79
CA ARG A 79 0.98 -1.79 10.27
C ARG A 79 1.55 -2.29 8.95
N LEU A 80 2.82 -2.00 8.69
CA LEU A 80 3.57 -2.41 7.50
C LEU A 80 4.74 -3.30 7.93
N VAL A 81 4.92 -4.40 7.22
CA VAL A 81 6.03 -5.34 7.39
C VAL A 81 6.72 -5.50 6.04
N LEU A 82 8.01 -5.22 6.00
CA LEU A 82 8.85 -5.40 4.82
C LEU A 82 9.36 -6.84 4.74
N TYR A 83 9.63 -7.30 3.52
CA TYR A 83 10.30 -8.57 3.26
C TYR A 83 11.81 -8.49 3.53
#